data_AF-A0A1I3X9L5-F1
#
_entry.id   AF-A0A1I3X9L5-F1
#
_cell.length_a   1.000
_cell.length_b   1.000
_cell.length_c   1.000
_cell.angle_alpha   90.00
_cell.angle_beta   90.00
_cell.angle_gamma   90.00
#
_symmetry.space_group_name_H-M   'P 1'
#
loop_
_entity.id
_entity.type
_entity.pdbx_description
1 polymer ?
#
loop_
_entity_poly.entity_id
_entity_poly.type
_entity_poly.pdbx_seq_one_letter_code
_entity_poly.pdbx_strand_id
1 'polypeptide(L)'
;MTSFPTHSCAVQPVLPFITLPNTNESLFLPRRSRKIPPEAWQIFPTKTPTQWHGFAKDKGYEIVRRVRDKNHIVLECNTCGGLTAHKVYTLRSAQPECAACHYDRIIETAKAAGLIFLGYHPTNRHRGFYRAPCGHDLIRQFEFIERCAKGEAIPRCETCHAAKEQGEAEARGWNLIGPDPQNDPNYRLYRHDCGHEQRVARVNMQTGRFCCEQCGEGWSSAPSYIYAMRFVFPDKTQVVKLGFSRDPQSRLHHQLKRSTEAGS
;
A
#
# COMPACT_ATOMS: atom_id res chain seq x y z
N MET A 1 22.88 -17.20 3.10
CA MET A 1 22.55 -16.30 1.98
C MET A 1 21.22 -16.77 1.39
N THR A 2 20.12 -16.48 2.08
CA THR A 2 18.76 -16.78 1.62
C THR A 2 18.34 -15.67 0.68
N SER A 3 18.22 -15.98 -0.61
CA SER A 3 17.68 -15.03 -1.58
C SER A 3 16.24 -14.73 -1.20
N PHE A 4 15.94 -13.46 -0.96
CA PHE A 4 14.57 -13.00 -0.86
C PHE A 4 13.90 -13.28 -2.21
N PRO A 5 12.72 -13.93 -2.25
CA PRO A 5 12.00 -14.08 -3.49
C PRO A 5 11.66 -12.65 -3.95
N THR A 6 12.27 -12.24 -5.05
CA THR A 6 11.75 -11.14 -5.86
C THR A 6 10.35 -11.58 -6.26
N HIS A 7 9.34 -11.12 -5.53
CA HIS A 7 7.96 -11.20 -5.96
C HIS A 7 7.85 -10.37 -7.24
N SER A 8 8.20 -10.98 -8.37
CA SER A 8 7.83 -10.45 -9.67
C SER A 8 6.31 -10.43 -9.66
N CYS A 9 5.75 -9.22 -9.70
CA CYS A 9 4.32 -9.08 -9.82
C CYS A 9 3.96 -9.68 -11.19
N ALA A 10 3.25 -10.81 -11.21
CA ALA A 10 2.89 -11.52 -12.45
C ALA A 10 2.09 -10.64 -13.44
N VAL A 11 1.59 -9.50 -12.98
CA VAL A 11 0.85 -8.51 -13.77
C VAL A 11 1.79 -7.37 -14.17
N GLN A 12 2.03 -7.25 -15.48
CA GLN A 12 2.82 -6.16 -16.04
C GLN A 12 2.00 -4.86 -16.11
N PRO A 13 2.63 -3.69 -15.82
CA PRO A 13 1.96 -2.41 -15.96
C PRO A 13 1.68 -2.09 -17.43
N VAL A 14 0.54 -1.45 -17.69
CA VAL A 14 0.20 -0.91 -19.01
C VAL A 14 0.80 0.48 -19.15
N LEU A 15 1.62 0.67 -20.17
CA LEU A 15 2.26 1.94 -20.44
C LEU A 15 1.23 3.04 -20.79
N PRO A 16 1.53 4.30 -20.43
CA PRO A 16 0.67 5.45 -20.71
C PRO A 16 0.62 5.84 -22.20
N PHE A 17 1.68 5.53 -22.94
CA PHE A 17 1.84 5.85 -24.35
C PHE A 17 2.38 4.65 -25.11
N ILE A 18 2.23 4.73 -26.43
CA ILE A 18 2.89 3.86 -27.39
C ILE A 18 3.76 4.71 -28.29
N THR A 19 4.78 4.10 -28.89
CA THR A 19 5.54 4.73 -29.96
C THR A 19 4.84 4.49 -31.29
N LEU A 20 4.51 5.54 -32.02
CA LEU A 20 3.89 5.40 -33.33
C LEU A 20 4.88 4.80 -34.33
N PRO A 21 4.47 3.79 -35.12
CA PRO A 21 5.29 3.26 -36.20
C PRO A 21 5.70 4.37 -37.17
N ASN A 22 6.94 4.32 -37.66
CA ASN A 22 7.51 5.21 -38.68
C ASN A 22 7.76 6.68 -38.29
N THR A 23 7.29 7.13 -37.13
CA THR A 23 7.47 8.54 -36.68
C THR A 23 8.22 8.65 -35.37
N ASN A 24 8.32 7.56 -34.60
CA ASN A 24 8.97 7.51 -33.28
C ASN A 24 8.39 8.50 -32.24
N GLU A 25 7.20 9.03 -32.51
CA GLU A 25 6.47 9.94 -31.61
C GLU A 25 5.73 9.14 -30.53
N SER A 26 5.68 9.69 -29.31
CA SER A 26 4.89 9.11 -28.22
C SER A 26 3.42 9.54 -28.33
N LEU A 27 2.55 8.55 -28.55
CA LEU A 27 1.10 8.74 -28.58
C LEU A 27 0.50 8.27 -27.25
N PHE A 28 0.00 9.22 -26.47
CA PHE A 28 -0.69 8.94 -25.21
C PHE A 28 -2.10 8.43 -25.47
N LEU A 29 -2.43 7.31 -24.84
CA LEU A 29 -3.71 6.63 -25.08
C LEU A 29 -4.69 6.89 -23.94
N PRO A 30 -5.93 7.33 -24.25
CA PRO A 30 -7.01 7.32 -23.28
C PRO A 30 -7.26 5.92 -22.74
N ARG A 31 -7.79 5.81 -21.51
CA ARG A 31 -7.97 4.52 -20.80
C ARG A 31 -8.55 3.39 -21.66
N ARG A 32 -9.63 3.66 -22.41
CA ARG A 32 -10.32 2.63 -23.21
C ARG A 32 -9.51 2.14 -24.42
N SER A 33 -8.51 2.92 -24.83
CA SER A 33 -7.64 2.68 -25.99
C SER A 33 -6.33 1.98 -25.62
N ARG A 34 -5.91 2.00 -24.36
CA ARG A 34 -4.65 1.40 -23.88
C ARG A 34 -4.53 -0.12 -24.07
N LYS A 35 -5.67 -0.82 -24.18
CA LYS A 35 -5.71 -2.27 -24.43
C LYS A 35 -5.50 -2.64 -25.90
N ILE A 36 -5.53 -1.65 -26.79
CA ILE A 36 -5.36 -1.86 -28.23
C ILE A 36 -3.86 -1.93 -28.49
N PRO A 37 -3.37 -2.97 -29.16
CA PRO A 37 -1.95 -3.18 -29.27
C PRO A 37 -1.31 -2.14 -30.22
N PRO A 38 -0.02 -1.79 -30.02
CA PRO A 38 0.63 -0.69 -30.75
C PRO A 38 0.54 -0.80 -32.27
N GLU A 39 0.62 -2.01 -32.82
CA GLU A 39 0.57 -2.30 -34.26
C GLU A 39 -0.76 -1.91 -34.92
N ALA A 40 -1.84 -1.76 -34.15
CA ALA A 40 -3.12 -1.31 -34.67
C ALA A 40 -3.19 0.23 -34.82
N TRP A 41 -2.22 0.98 -34.27
CA TRP A 41 -2.18 2.45 -34.34
C TRP A 41 -1.37 2.96 -35.53
N GLN A 42 -1.70 2.46 -36.72
CA GLN A 42 -1.10 2.90 -37.98
C GLN A 42 -1.77 4.16 -38.52
N ILE A 43 -1.05 4.92 -39.36
CA ILE A 43 -1.59 6.10 -40.03
C ILE A 43 -2.71 5.68 -40.97
N PHE A 44 -3.87 6.35 -40.89
CA PHE A 44 -4.97 6.14 -41.81
C PHE A 44 -4.85 7.16 -42.97
N PRO A 45 -4.68 6.72 -44.23
CA PRO A 45 -4.15 7.55 -45.33
C PRO A 45 -5.13 8.57 -45.92
N THR A 46 -6.23 8.88 -45.24
CA THR A 46 -7.25 9.81 -45.76
C THR A 46 -7.11 11.18 -45.13
N LYS A 47 -7.22 12.23 -45.97
CA LYS A 47 -7.22 13.62 -45.51
C LYS A 47 -8.29 13.86 -44.44
N THR A 48 -7.94 14.65 -43.44
CA THR A 48 -8.87 15.10 -42.40
C THR A 48 -9.76 16.21 -42.96
N PRO A 49 -11.10 16.14 -42.81
CA PRO A 49 -12.00 17.22 -43.20
C PRO A 49 -11.71 18.54 -42.48
N THR A 50 -11.72 19.66 -43.21
CA THR A 50 -11.40 21.01 -42.68
C THR A 50 -12.25 21.38 -41.47
N GLN A 51 -13.54 21.04 -41.48
CA GLN A 51 -14.45 21.29 -40.36
C GLN A 51 -13.98 20.67 -39.03
N TRP A 52 -13.25 19.55 -39.06
CA TRP A 52 -12.76 18.90 -37.84
C TRP A 52 -11.62 19.69 -37.19
N HIS A 53 -10.78 20.36 -37.99
CA HIS A 53 -9.73 21.24 -37.48
C HIS A 53 -10.32 22.41 -36.69
N GLY A 54 -11.46 22.96 -37.12
CA GLY A 54 -12.20 23.98 -36.36
C GLY A 54 -12.59 23.48 -34.96
N PHE A 55 -13.24 22.32 -34.88
CA PHE A 55 -13.63 21.72 -33.59
C PHE A 55 -12.44 21.44 -32.66
N ALA A 56 -11.29 21.02 -33.23
CA ALA A 56 -10.08 20.79 -32.45
C ALA A 56 -9.55 22.11 -31.87
N LYS A 57 -9.43 23.14 -32.71
CA LYS A 57 -8.90 24.44 -32.31
C LYS A 57 -9.73 25.08 -31.21
N ASP A 58 -11.05 25.05 -31.34
CA ASP A 58 -12.00 25.56 -30.33
C ASP A 58 -11.85 24.86 -28.97
N LYS A 59 -11.32 23.63 -28.97
CA LYS A 59 -11.14 22.79 -27.78
C LYS A 59 -9.69 22.77 -27.28
N GLY A 60 -8.80 23.58 -27.86
CA GLY A 60 -7.40 23.68 -27.47
C GLY A 60 -6.51 22.57 -28.04
N TYR A 61 -6.85 22.04 -29.21
CA TYR A 61 -6.10 21.00 -29.89
C TYR A 61 -5.84 21.33 -31.36
N GLU A 62 -4.81 20.72 -31.92
CA GLU A 62 -4.60 20.63 -33.37
C GLU A 62 -4.74 19.17 -33.85
N ILE A 63 -5.40 18.95 -34.99
CA ILE A 63 -5.44 17.59 -35.58
C ILE A 63 -4.20 17.39 -36.41
N VAL A 64 -3.35 16.46 -35.98
CA VAL A 64 -2.12 16.11 -36.69
C VAL A 64 -2.42 15.15 -37.85
N ARG A 65 -3.16 14.07 -37.57
CA ARG A 65 -3.45 13.00 -38.54
C ARG A 65 -4.58 12.09 -38.09
N ARG A 66 -5.00 11.20 -38.99
CA ARG A 66 -5.89 10.07 -38.68
C ARG A 66 -5.07 8.80 -38.44
N VAL A 67 -5.51 7.97 -37.51
CA VAL A 67 -4.83 6.72 -37.13
C VAL A 67 -5.84 5.62 -36.92
N ARG A 68 -5.40 4.36 -36.92
CA ARG A 68 -6.17 3.14 -36.61
C ARG A 68 -7.33 2.84 -37.56
N ASP A 69 -8.32 3.73 -37.65
CA ASP A 69 -9.49 3.60 -38.52
C ASP A 69 -9.99 4.98 -38.96
N LYS A 70 -11.06 4.99 -39.77
CA LYS A 70 -11.63 6.23 -40.30
C LYS A 70 -12.12 7.22 -39.23
N ASN A 71 -12.36 6.78 -38.00
CA ASN A 71 -12.94 7.60 -36.94
C ASN A 71 -11.93 8.04 -35.88
N HIS A 72 -10.68 7.57 -35.90
CA HIS A 72 -9.68 7.96 -34.90
C HIS A 72 -8.73 9.03 -35.45
N ILE A 73 -8.50 10.04 -34.62
CA ILE A 73 -7.65 11.20 -34.90
C ILE A 73 -6.62 11.33 -33.79
N VAL A 74 -5.43 11.78 -34.17
CA VAL A 74 -4.40 12.24 -33.24
C VAL A 74 -4.58 13.73 -33.05
N LEU A 75 -4.75 14.12 -31.79
CA LEU A 75 -4.83 15.50 -31.34
C LEU A 75 -3.52 15.85 -30.66
N GLU A 76 -2.90 16.95 -31.06
CA GLU A 76 -1.83 17.61 -30.33
C GLU A 76 -2.45 18.62 -29.36
N CYS A 77 -2.05 18.57 -28.10
CA CYS A 77 -2.58 19.46 -27.07
C CYS A 77 -1.84 20.79 -27.04
N ASN A 78 -2.55 21.91 -27.16
CA ASN A 78 -1.93 23.24 -27.17
C ASN A 78 -1.33 23.63 -25.80
N THR A 79 -1.63 22.90 -24.73
CA THR A 79 -1.11 23.16 -23.38
C THR A 79 0.19 22.42 -23.09
N CYS A 80 0.31 21.14 -23.45
CA CYS A 80 1.49 20.31 -23.14
C CYS A 80 2.29 19.86 -24.37
N GLY A 81 1.78 20.08 -25.59
CA GLY A 81 2.36 19.54 -26.84
C GLY A 81 2.19 18.03 -27.01
N GLY A 82 1.61 17.33 -26.04
CA GLY A 82 1.45 15.87 -26.09
C GLY A 82 0.43 15.42 -27.13
N LEU A 83 0.72 14.30 -27.79
CA LEU A 83 -0.19 13.66 -28.74
C LEU A 83 -1.15 12.71 -28.02
N THR A 84 -2.45 12.83 -28.30
CA THR A 84 -3.49 11.94 -27.74
C THR A 84 -4.44 11.44 -28.83
N ALA A 85 -4.80 10.16 -28.79
CA ALA A 85 -5.72 9.59 -29.77
C ALA A 85 -7.17 9.56 -29.28
N HIS A 86 -8.09 10.13 -30.07
CA HIS A 86 -9.52 10.13 -29.76
C HIS A 86 -10.36 9.76 -30.98
N LYS A 87 -11.61 9.37 -30.73
CA LYS A 87 -12.59 9.27 -31.80
C LYS A 87 -13.04 10.68 -32.21
N VAL A 88 -13.23 10.91 -33.49
CA VAL A 88 -13.80 12.15 -34.02
C VAL A 88 -15.17 12.46 -33.43
N TYR A 89 -15.95 11.44 -33.09
CA TYR A 89 -17.22 11.62 -32.39
C TYR A 89 -17.02 12.35 -31.05
N THR A 90 -16.02 11.95 -30.25
CA THR A 90 -15.68 12.63 -28.99
C THR A 90 -15.29 14.07 -29.23
N LEU A 91 -14.48 14.34 -30.26
CA LEU A 91 -14.12 15.70 -30.63
C LEU A 91 -15.34 16.54 -31.02
N ARG A 92 -16.38 15.94 -31.63
CA ARG A 92 -17.60 16.66 -32.02
C ARG A 92 -18.55 16.89 -30.85
N SER A 93 -18.71 15.93 -29.95
CA SER A 93 -19.78 15.96 -28.93
C SER A 93 -19.33 16.34 -27.52
N ALA A 94 -18.05 16.26 -27.20
CA ALA A 94 -17.54 16.49 -25.84
C ALA A 94 -16.16 17.14 -25.83
N GLN A 95 -15.64 17.49 -24.66
CA GLN A 95 -14.24 17.91 -24.49
C GLN A 95 -13.35 16.66 -24.39
N PRO A 96 -12.42 16.42 -25.35
CA PRO A 96 -11.45 15.34 -25.21
C PRO A 96 -10.52 15.62 -24.02
N GLU A 97 -10.33 14.63 -23.16
CA GLU A 97 -9.29 14.67 -22.12
C GLU A 97 -7.92 14.43 -22.75
N CYS A 98 -6.94 15.28 -22.45
CA CYS A 98 -5.57 15.08 -22.89
C CYS A 98 -4.93 13.95 -22.07
N ALA A 99 -4.65 12.82 -22.71
CA ALA A 99 -4.04 11.67 -22.05
C ALA A 99 -2.61 11.96 -21.57
N ALA A 100 -1.89 12.89 -22.22
CA ALA A 100 -0.56 13.36 -21.81
C ALA A 100 -0.66 14.20 -20.51
N CYS A 101 -1.46 15.28 -20.49
CA CYS A 101 -1.65 16.09 -19.28
C CYS A 101 -2.15 15.25 -18.08
N HIS A 102 -3.02 14.28 -18.32
CA HIS A 102 -3.48 13.36 -17.27
C HIS A 102 -2.33 12.50 -16.74
N TYR A 103 -1.45 12.00 -17.63
CA TYR A 103 -0.27 11.24 -17.23
C TYR A 103 0.73 12.11 -16.46
N ASP A 104 1.01 13.33 -16.91
CA ASP A 104 1.91 14.26 -16.23
C ASP A 104 1.43 14.54 -14.81
N ARG A 105 0.12 14.76 -14.61
CA ARG A 105 -0.48 14.93 -13.28
C ARG A 105 -0.25 13.72 -12.39
N ILE A 106 -0.33 12.50 -12.93
CA ILE A 106 -0.05 11.27 -12.17
C ILE A 106 1.42 11.19 -11.79
N ILE A 107 2.33 11.51 -12.71
CA ILE A 107 3.77 11.51 -12.39
C ILE A 107 4.07 12.52 -11.28
N GLU A 108 3.56 13.74 -11.39
CA GLU A 108 3.78 14.77 -10.37
C GLU A 108 3.18 14.37 -9.03
N THR A 109 1.99 13.76 -9.02
CA THR A 109 1.37 13.23 -7.79
C THR A 109 2.20 12.09 -7.20
N ALA A 110 2.70 11.17 -8.03
CA ALA A 110 3.56 10.07 -7.58
C ALA A 110 4.87 10.61 -6.98
N LYS A 111 5.50 11.57 -7.66
CA LYS A 111 6.73 12.22 -7.23
C LYS A 111 6.54 12.95 -5.90
N ALA A 112 5.44 13.69 -5.75
CA ALA A 112 5.07 14.34 -4.49
C ALA A 112 4.84 13.33 -3.35
N ALA A 113 4.34 12.13 -3.67
CA ALA A 113 4.23 11.01 -2.72
C ALA A 113 5.55 10.23 -2.51
N GLY A 114 6.66 10.64 -3.12
CA GLY A 114 7.96 9.98 -3.02
C GLY A 114 8.07 8.67 -3.80
N LEU A 115 7.27 8.49 -4.85
CA LEU A 115 7.19 7.28 -5.67
C LEU A 115 7.47 7.59 -7.15
N ILE A 116 7.89 6.57 -7.91
CA ILE A 116 8.02 6.64 -9.37
C ILE A 116 6.85 5.89 -9.99
N PHE A 117 6.05 6.51 -10.84
CA PHE A 117 4.95 5.83 -11.53
C PHE A 117 5.48 4.95 -12.68
N LEU A 118 5.10 3.67 -12.68
CA LEU A 118 5.55 2.68 -13.67
C LEU A 118 4.49 2.40 -14.75
N GLY A 119 3.22 2.64 -14.45
CA GLY A 119 2.14 2.45 -15.41
C GLY A 119 0.81 2.07 -14.77
N TYR A 120 -0.21 1.88 -15.62
CA TYR A 120 -1.57 1.59 -15.17
C TYR A 120 -1.76 0.11 -14.88
N HIS A 121 -2.67 -0.20 -13.96
CA HIS A 121 -3.08 -1.59 -13.79
C HIS A 121 -3.94 -2.04 -14.99
N PRO A 122 -3.67 -3.22 -15.59
CA PRO A 122 -4.33 -3.66 -16.83
C PRO A 122 -5.84 -3.84 -16.68
N THR A 123 -6.29 -4.39 -15.55
CA THR A 123 -7.71 -4.67 -15.29
C THR A 123 -8.38 -3.69 -14.32
N ASN A 124 -7.66 -3.12 -13.35
CA ASN A 124 -8.22 -2.25 -12.33
C ASN A 124 -7.95 -0.77 -12.63
N ARG A 125 -8.98 -0.06 -13.13
CA ARG A 125 -8.86 1.36 -13.51
C ARG A 125 -8.46 2.31 -12.37
N HIS A 126 -8.65 1.90 -11.13
CA HIS A 126 -8.42 2.74 -9.96
C HIS A 126 -7.01 2.60 -9.40
N ARG A 127 -6.20 1.70 -9.98
CA ARG A 127 -4.87 1.35 -9.47
C ARG A 127 -3.77 1.62 -10.49
N GLY A 128 -2.62 2.01 -9.97
CA GLY A 128 -1.37 2.18 -10.69
C GLY A 128 -0.25 1.33 -10.08
N PHE A 129 0.77 1.08 -10.89
CA PHE A 129 2.05 0.52 -10.47
C PHE A 129 3.03 1.66 -10.17
N TYR A 130 3.75 1.52 -9.08
CA TYR A 130 4.71 2.51 -8.59
C TYR A 130 5.98 1.81 -8.11
N ARG A 131 7.12 2.49 -8.14
CA ARG A 131 8.35 2.06 -7.46
C ARG A 131 8.60 2.93 -6.25
N ALA A 132 8.83 2.28 -5.12
CA ALA A 132 9.17 2.94 -3.87
C ALA A 132 10.68 3.25 -3.78
N PRO A 133 11.11 4.18 -2.89
CA PRO A 133 12.53 4.49 -2.68
C PRO A 133 13.36 3.28 -2.24
N CYS A 134 12.74 2.30 -1.58
CA CYS A 134 13.38 1.03 -1.23
C CYS A 134 13.61 0.08 -2.42
N GLY A 135 13.27 0.48 -3.64
CA GLY A 135 13.44 -0.31 -4.87
C GLY A 135 12.29 -1.27 -5.19
N HIS A 136 11.35 -1.48 -4.28
CA HIS A 136 10.23 -2.40 -4.48
C HIS A 136 9.06 -1.78 -5.24
N ASP A 137 8.40 -2.61 -6.04
CA ASP A 137 7.21 -2.22 -6.79
C ASP A 137 5.94 -2.37 -5.94
N LEU A 138 5.07 -1.36 -6.03
CA LEU A 138 3.83 -1.23 -5.28
C LEU A 138 2.65 -1.10 -6.24
N ILE A 139 1.55 -1.77 -5.91
CA ILE A 139 0.24 -1.50 -6.52
C ILE A 139 -0.58 -0.67 -5.52
N ARG A 140 -0.99 0.53 -5.93
CA ARG A 140 -1.76 1.46 -5.09
C ARG A 140 -2.89 2.11 -5.87
N GLN A 141 -3.94 2.51 -5.15
CA GLN A 141 -5.02 3.30 -5.71
C GLN A 141 -4.57 4.73 -5.95
N PHE A 142 -5.07 5.38 -7.00
CA PHE A 142 -4.72 6.79 -7.30
C PHE A 142 -5.09 7.72 -6.16
N GLU A 143 -6.30 7.60 -5.61
CA GLU A 143 -6.77 8.40 -4.47
C GLU A 143 -5.87 8.26 -3.23
N PHE A 144 -5.36 7.05 -2.95
CA PHE A 144 -4.41 6.86 -1.86
C PHE A 144 -3.09 7.60 -2.11
N ILE A 145 -2.60 7.59 -3.35
CA ILE A 145 -1.38 8.34 -3.72
C ILE A 145 -1.61 9.85 -3.68
N GLU A 146 -2.80 10.33 -4.05
CA GLU A 146 -3.17 11.75 -3.89
C GLU A 146 -3.14 12.17 -2.41
N ARG A 147 -3.66 11.34 -1.51
CA ARG A 147 -3.56 11.57 -0.06
C ARG A 147 -2.10 11.55 0.43
N CYS A 148 -1.27 10.65 -0.10
CA CYS A 148 0.16 10.64 0.20
C CYS A 148 0.87 11.91 -0.28
N ALA A 149 0.54 12.41 -1.48
CA ALA A 149 1.09 13.65 -2.02
C ALA A 149 0.71 14.88 -1.18
N LYS A 150 -0.46 14.85 -0.52
CA LYS A 150 -0.90 15.87 0.45
C LYS A 150 -0.29 15.71 1.85
N GLY A 151 0.47 14.64 2.10
CA GLY A 151 1.03 14.34 3.42
C GLY A 151 0.03 13.73 4.42
N GLU A 152 -1.17 13.33 3.98
CA GLU A 152 -2.21 12.75 4.84
C GLU A 152 -1.99 11.24 5.11
N ALA A 153 -1.12 10.60 4.34
CA ALA A 153 -0.82 9.18 4.44
C ALA A 153 0.60 8.88 3.97
N ILE A 154 1.17 7.75 4.40
CA ILE A 154 2.51 7.32 3.98
C ILE A 154 2.38 6.02 3.19
N PRO A 155 2.97 5.91 1.99
CA PRO A 155 2.94 4.67 1.23
C PRO A 155 3.84 3.63 1.92
N ARG A 156 3.22 2.61 2.51
CA ARG A 156 3.96 1.46 3.06
C ARG A 156 4.36 0.50 1.94
N CYS A 157 5.61 0.05 1.95
CA CYS A 157 6.05 -1.08 1.14
C CYS A 157 5.75 -2.39 1.88
N GLU A 158 4.95 -3.28 1.29
CA GLU A 158 4.60 -4.56 1.94
C GLU A 158 5.80 -5.49 2.06
N THR A 159 6.76 -5.45 1.11
CA THR A 159 7.99 -6.25 1.17
C THR A 159 8.88 -5.83 2.34
N CYS A 160 9.17 -4.53 2.47
CA CYS A 160 9.95 -4.02 3.61
C CYS A 160 9.22 -4.25 4.94
N HIS A 161 7.89 -4.10 4.94
CA HIS A 161 7.09 -4.35 6.12
C HIS A 161 7.13 -5.83 6.54
N ALA A 162 7.00 -6.77 5.61
CA ALA A 162 7.12 -8.19 5.88
C ALA A 162 8.52 -8.57 6.38
N ALA A 163 9.57 -8.02 5.77
CA ALA A 163 10.95 -8.23 6.24
C ALA A 163 11.16 -7.71 7.67
N LYS A 164 10.55 -6.57 8.01
CA LYS A 164 10.58 -6.04 9.38
C LYS A 164 9.86 -6.96 10.35
N GLU A 165 8.66 -7.45 10.01
CA GLU A 165 7.90 -8.37 10.87
C GLU A 165 8.65 -9.69 11.10
N GLN A 166 9.30 -10.22 10.06
CA GLN A 166 10.16 -11.39 10.18
C GLN A 166 11.35 -11.11 11.10
N GLY A 167 12.06 -10.00 10.92
CA GLY A 167 13.20 -9.63 11.78
C GLY A 167 12.80 -9.38 13.24
N GLU A 168 11.60 -8.81 13.48
CA GLU A 168 11.03 -8.67 14.83
C GLU A 168 10.77 -10.03 15.48
N ALA A 169 10.32 -11.02 14.70
CA ALA A 169 10.12 -12.39 15.18
C ALA A 169 11.45 -13.09 15.47
N GLU A 170 12.40 -13.04 14.53
CA GLU A 170 13.71 -13.70 14.64
C GLU A 170 14.50 -13.21 15.85
N ALA A 171 14.47 -11.89 16.11
CA ALA A 171 15.10 -11.28 17.28
C ALA A 171 14.56 -11.82 18.62
N ARG A 172 13.44 -12.55 18.62
CA ARG A 172 12.78 -13.11 19.80
C ARG A 172 12.74 -14.64 19.79
N GLY A 173 13.43 -15.31 18.85
CA GLY A 173 13.40 -16.76 18.70
C GLY A 173 12.11 -17.28 18.05
N TRP A 174 11.52 -16.49 17.15
CA TRP A 174 10.32 -16.84 16.41
C TRP A 174 10.51 -16.66 14.91
N ASN A 175 9.77 -17.43 14.12
CA ASN A 175 9.70 -17.31 12.67
C ASN A 175 8.27 -17.03 12.25
N LEU A 176 8.03 -16.05 11.38
CA LEU A 176 6.71 -15.78 10.83
C LEU A 176 6.36 -16.85 9.80
N ILE A 177 5.31 -17.63 10.06
CA ILE A 177 4.81 -18.63 9.11
C ILE A 177 3.92 -17.96 8.08
N GLY A 178 3.03 -17.07 8.52
CA GLY A 178 2.09 -16.43 7.61
C GLY A 178 0.93 -15.70 8.29
N PRO A 179 -0.14 -15.41 7.52
CA PRO A 179 -1.33 -14.76 8.03
C PRO A 179 -2.01 -15.60 9.12
N ASP A 180 -2.86 -14.95 9.89
CA ASP A 180 -3.64 -15.64 10.92
C ASP A 180 -4.62 -16.66 10.30
N PRO A 181 -4.67 -17.92 10.76
CA PRO A 181 -5.62 -18.91 10.28
C PRO A 181 -7.09 -18.52 10.51
N GLN A 182 -7.35 -17.63 11.48
CA GLN A 182 -8.69 -17.08 11.74
C GLN A 182 -8.96 -15.78 10.98
N ASN A 183 -8.05 -15.38 10.08
CA ASN A 183 -8.15 -14.19 9.25
C ASN A 183 -8.23 -12.88 10.05
N ASP A 184 -7.73 -12.84 11.31
CA ASP A 184 -7.60 -11.60 12.06
C ASP A 184 -6.31 -10.86 11.63
N PRO A 185 -6.41 -9.65 11.05
CA PRO A 185 -5.25 -8.90 10.59
C PRO A 185 -4.32 -8.45 11.73
N ASN A 186 -4.79 -8.43 12.98
CA ASN A 186 -4.00 -8.09 14.16
C ASN A 186 -3.13 -9.25 14.64
N TYR A 187 -3.38 -10.46 14.15
CA TYR A 187 -2.64 -11.66 14.50
C TYR A 187 -1.84 -12.19 13.31
N ARG A 188 -0.85 -13.01 13.62
CA ARG A 188 -0.07 -13.80 12.67
C ARG A 188 0.22 -15.16 13.29
N LEU A 189 0.48 -16.14 12.44
CA LEU A 189 0.97 -17.44 12.86
C LEU A 189 2.49 -17.42 12.89
N TYR A 190 3.08 -17.77 14.03
CA TYR A 190 4.52 -17.85 14.22
C TYR A 190 4.93 -19.24 14.70
N ARG A 191 6.15 -19.64 14.39
CA ARG A 191 6.82 -20.82 14.93
C ARG A 191 7.94 -20.41 15.87
N HIS A 192 7.92 -20.90 17.10
CA HIS A 192 9.01 -20.72 18.06
C HIS A 192 10.19 -21.63 17.72
N ASP A 193 11.38 -21.30 18.22
CA ASP A 193 12.58 -22.14 18.09
C ASP A 193 12.40 -23.55 18.68
N CYS A 194 11.50 -23.74 19.65
CA CYS A 194 11.14 -25.07 20.16
C CYS A 194 10.26 -25.89 19.20
N GLY A 195 9.89 -25.32 18.05
CA GLY A 195 8.99 -25.93 17.07
C GLY A 195 7.51 -25.66 17.27
N HIS A 196 7.11 -25.05 18.39
CA HIS A 196 5.69 -24.74 18.66
C HIS A 196 5.16 -23.68 17.72
N GLU A 197 3.98 -23.90 17.14
CA GLU A 197 3.29 -22.92 16.31
C GLU A 197 2.13 -22.30 17.08
N GLN A 198 2.07 -20.98 17.14
CA GLN A 198 0.95 -20.29 17.78
C GLN A 198 0.64 -18.95 17.15
N ARG A 199 -0.58 -18.51 17.41
CA ARG A 199 -1.05 -17.19 17.02
C ARG A 199 -0.49 -16.17 18.00
N VAL A 200 0.14 -15.12 17.49
CA VAL A 200 0.61 -14.01 18.33
C VAL A 200 0.09 -12.71 17.73
N ALA A 201 -0.45 -11.84 18.59
CA ALA A 201 -0.82 -10.49 18.17
C ALA A 201 0.43 -9.74 17.73
N ARG A 202 0.36 -9.01 16.60
CA ARG A 202 1.50 -8.28 16.01
C ARG A 202 2.13 -7.31 17.02
N VAL A 203 1.29 -6.62 17.80
CA VAL A 203 1.75 -5.72 18.87
C VAL A 203 2.49 -6.45 20.00
N ASN A 204 2.10 -7.68 20.32
CA ASN A 204 2.77 -8.48 21.34
C ASN A 204 4.12 -8.96 20.81
N MET A 205 4.20 -9.40 19.55
CA MET A 205 5.47 -9.72 18.89
C MET A 205 6.43 -8.52 18.94
N GLN A 206 5.95 -7.32 18.65
CA GLN A 206 6.75 -6.09 18.74
C GLN A 206 7.20 -5.74 20.16
N THR A 207 6.33 -5.90 21.15
CA THR A 207 6.61 -5.49 22.54
C THR A 207 7.27 -6.58 23.38
N GLY A 208 7.32 -7.83 22.91
CA GLY A 208 7.79 -8.99 23.70
C GLY A 208 6.80 -9.45 24.78
N ARG A 209 5.56 -8.98 24.76
CA ARG A 209 4.55 -9.27 25.80
C ARG A 209 3.77 -10.55 25.51
N PHE A 210 4.47 -11.66 25.37
CA PHE A 210 3.91 -12.98 25.10
C PHE A 210 4.97 -14.06 25.40
N CYS A 211 4.54 -15.31 25.50
CA CYS A 211 5.42 -16.45 25.70
C CYS A 211 4.99 -17.62 24.84
N CYS A 212 5.93 -18.55 24.58
CA CYS A 212 5.60 -19.81 23.95
C CYS A 212 4.67 -20.61 24.87
N GLU A 213 3.53 -21.07 24.37
CA GLU A 213 2.57 -21.85 25.16
C GLU A 213 3.09 -23.26 25.49
N GLN A 214 4.10 -23.75 24.74
CA GLN A 214 4.69 -25.07 24.96
C GLN A 214 5.90 -25.05 25.89
N CYS A 215 6.80 -24.06 25.77
CA CYS A 215 8.06 -24.04 26.54
C CYS A 215 8.36 -22.70 27.22
N GLY A 216 7.46 -21.72 27.12
CA GLY A 216 7.67 -20.38 27.65
C GLY A 216 7.29 -20.27 29.13
N GLU A 217 8.22 -19.74 29.92
CA GLU A 217 7.95 -19.29 31.29
C GLU A 217 7.44 -17.84 31.25
N GLY A 218 6.15 -17.68 31.01
CA GLY A 218 5.48 -16.38 30.95
C GLY A 218 4.90 -15.92 32.27
N TRP A 219 4.29 -14.74 32.25
CA TRP A 219 3.62 -14.17 33.45
C TRP A 219 2.58 -15.09 34.08
N SER A 220 1.97 -15.99 33.31
CA SER A 220 1.00 -16.99 33.77
C SER A 220 1.61 -18.32 34.22
N SER A 221 2.85 -18.64 33.83
CA SER A 221 3.55 -19.89 34.16
C SER A 221 4.78 -19.69 35.05
N ALA A 222 5.23 -18.45 35.26
CA ALA A 222 6.25 -18.12 36.22
C ALA A 222 5.76 -18.44 37.64
N PRO A 223 6.64 -18.94 38.54
CA PRO A 223 6.32 -19.09 39.95
C PRO A 223 5.71 -17.80 40.48
N SER A 224 4.48 -17.91 41.01
CA SER A 224 3.75 -16.80 41.57
C SER A 224 3.16 -17.21 42.91
N TYR A 225 2.93 -16.21 43.75
CA TYR A 225 2.40 -16.40 45.08
C TYR A 225 0.92 -16.02 45.07
N ILE A 226 0.08 -16.91 45.60
CA ILE A 226 -1.28 -16.57 46.02
C ILE A 226 -1.17 -15.75 47.29
N TYR A 227 -1.82 -14.59 47.33
CA TYR A 227 -1.85 -13.72 48.51
C TYR A 227 -3.27 -13.39 48.92
N ALA A 228 -3.50 -13.30 50.23
CA ALA A 228 -4.71 -12.75 50.82
C ALA A 228 -4.32 -11.54 51.68
N MET A 229 -5.01 -10.42 51.48
CA MET A 229 -4.76 -9.17 52.19
C MET A 229 -6.03 -8.69 52.85
N ARG A 230 -5.97 -8.40 54.14
CA ARG A 230 -7.06 -7.78 54.89
C ARG A 230 -6.83 -6.28 55.00
N PHE A 231 -7.84 -5.50 54.64
CA PHE A 231 -7.89 -4.06 54.85
C PHE A 231 -8.89 -3.77 55.96
N VAL A 232 -8.55 -2.82 56.82
CA VAL A 232 -9.44 -2.28 57.84
C VAL A 232 -9.57 -0.79 57.56
N PHE A 233 -10.76 -0.35 57.20
CA PHE A 233 -11.04 1.07 56.99
C PHE A 233 -11.26 1.78 58.34
N PRO A 234 -11.17 3.14 58.38
CA PRO A 234 -11.36 3.89 59.62
C PRO A 234 -12.72 3.66 60.32
N ASP A 235 -13.76 3.33 59.55
CA ASP A 235 -15.10 2.97 60.02
C ASP A 235 -15.20 1.52 60.54
N LYS A 236 -14.07 0.82 60.63
CA LYS A 236 -13.92 -0.60 61.03
C LYS A 236 -14.44 -1.60 60.01
N THR A 237 -14.83 -1.18 58.82
CA THR A 237 -15.19 -2.09 57.72
C THR A 237 -13.98 -2.91 57.31
N GLN A 238 -14.14 -4.23 57.18
CA GLN A 238 -13.08 -5.14 56.74
C GLN A 238 -13.35 -5.65 55.33
N VAL A 239 -12.35 -5.54 54.45
CA VAL A 239 -12.40 -6.17 53.12
C VAL A 239 -11.16 -7.03 52.90
N VAL A 240 -11.33 -8.12 52.16
CA VAL A 240 -10.23 -9.02 51.80
C VAL A 240 -10.01 -8.97 50.29
N LYS A 241 -8.76 -8.75 49.88
CA LYS A 241 -8.33 -8.92 48.49
C LYS A 241 -7.57 -10.23 48.37
N LEU A 242 -8.10 -11.12 47.53
CA LEU A 242 -7.41 -12.31 47.06
C LEU A 242 -6.82 -12.02 45.68
N GLY A 243 -5.57 -12.38 45.46
CA GLY A 243 -4.94 -12.26 44.16
C GLY A 243 -3.69 -13.11 44.04
N PHE A 244 -3.05 -13.05 42.89
CA PHE A 244 -1.76 -13.69 42.64
C PHE A 244 -0.78 -12.72 42.00
N SER A 245 0.51 -12.90 42.29
CA SER A 245 1.59 -12.10 41.69
C SER A 245 2.93 -12.81 41.82
N ARG A 246 3.84 -12.59 40.87
CA ARG A 246 5.25 -12.99 40.98
C ARG A 246 5.94 -12.39 42.21
N ASP A 247 5.58 -11.16 42.59
CA ASP A 247 6.10 -10.46 43.76
C ASP A 247 4.96 -9.66 44.44
N PRO A 248 4.30 -10.25 45.45
CA PRO A 248 3.24 -9.58 46.19
C PRO A 248 3.69 -8.29 46.90
N GLN A 249 4.96 -8.20 47.34
CA GLN A 249 5.48 -7.04 48.09
C GLN A 249 5.63 -5.83 47.18
N SER A 250 6.26 -6.00 46.01
CA SER A 250 6.36 -4.93 45.00
C SER A 250 4.98 -4.47 44.53
N ARG A 251 4.06 -5.42 44.26
CA ARG A 251 2.69 -5.10 43.82
C ARG A 251 1.92 -4.30 44.87
N LEU A 252 2.08 -4.65 46.15
CA LEU A 252 1.53 -3.89 47.28
C LEU A 252 2.05 -2.46 47.32
N HIS A 253 3.37 -2.29 47.20
CA HIS A 253 4.00 -0.99 47.24
C HIS A 253 3.47 -0.08 46.12
N HIS A 254 3.35 -0.59 44.89
CA HIS A 254 2.85 0.22 43.77
C HIS A 254 1.35 0.50 43.81
N GLN A 255 0.53 -0.43 44.32
CA GLN A 255 -0.93 -0.24 44.35
C GLN A 255 -1.42 0.55 45.56
N LEU A 256 -0.70 0.47 46.69
CA LEU A 256 -1.17 0.96 47.99
C LEU A 256 -0.15 1.86 48.70
N LYS A 257 1.03 2.09 48.10
CA LYS A 257 2.12 2.91 48.68
C LYS A 257 2.44 2.53 50.12
N ARG A 258 2.50 1.22 50.41
CA ARG A 258 2.84 0.71 51.74
C ARG A 258 4.18 1.31 52.16
N SER A 259 4.22 1.97 53.32
CA SER A 259 5.45 2.44 53.95
C SER A 259 6.35 1.24 54.23
N THR A 260 7.66 1.41 54.02
CA THR A 260 8.69 0.37 54.17
C THR A 260 8.87 -0.10 55.62
N GLU A 261 8.25 0.57 56.59
CA GLU A 261 8.31 0.23 58.01
C GLU A 261 7.14 -0.68 58.43
N ALA A 262 7.21 -1.96 58.08
CA ALA A 262 6.46 -3.01 58.77
C ALA A 262 6.95 -4.38 58.29
N GLY A 263 8.04 -4.88 58.89
CA GLY A 263 8.57 -6.21 58.59
C GLY A 263 9.88 -6.55 59.31
N SER A 264 9.87 -6.53 60.63
CA SER A 264 10.65 -7.45 61.48
C SER A 264 9.67 -8.38 62.18
#